data_AF-A0A0D3IGN6-F1
#
_entry.id   AF-A0A0D3IGN6-F1
#
_cell.length_a   1.000
_cell.length_b   1.000
_cell.length_c   1.000
_cell.angle_alpha   90.00
_cell.angle_beta   90.00
_cell.angle_gamma   90.00
#
_symmetry.space_group_name_H-M   'P 1'
#
loop_
_entity.id
_entity.type
_entity.pdbx_description
1 polymer ?
#
loop_
_entity_poly.entity_id
_entity_poly.type
_entity_poly.pdbx_seq_one_letter_code
_entity_poly.pdbx_strand_id
1 'polypeptide(L)'
;MLGVVDRSQLLRIIDKTGQLLYRVQLPAEGTTIFLGWEKSGAGAVLAAVQRLGGAFLWFPARPENVQQWEGMQFSTKVLKNSLVKRNSHFDTCFACWSDAGKLMLGLADGNFAIWDLGSNETFMSRTHFPGKHRNAITCGAWTPDGTSLALGSATQLKVSAPIANASWEGTAAKLDLAAGVSGGFQKVSFSSDGRMLAAFAGLSVFRGLTL
;
A
#
# COMPACT_ATOMS: atom_id res chain seq x y z
N MET A 1 12.33 14.52 9.76
CA MET A 1 13.17 13.31 9.76
C MET A 1 13.13 12.71 8.37
N LEU A 2 14.23 12.13 7.91
CA LEU A 2 14.38 11.48 6.62
C LEU A 2 14.53 9.97 6.84
N GLY A 3 13.72 9.16 6.15
CA GLY A 3 13.86 7.71 6.11
C GLY A 3 14.54 7.29 4.81
N VAL A 4 15.59 6.48 4.89
CA VAL A 4 16.32 5.96 3.73
C VAL A 4 16.52 4.47 3.88
N VAL A 5 16.22 3.70 2.83
CA VAL A 5 16.61 2.28 2.73
C VAL A 5 17.59 2.15 1.59
N ASP A 6 18.75 1.55 1.87
CA ASP A 6 19.75 1.27 0.85
C ASP A 6 19.51 -0.08 0.16
N ARG A 7 20.35 -0.42 -0.83
CA ARG A 7 20.24 -1.69 -1.57
C ARG A 7 20.42 -2.92 -0.69
N SER A 8 21.12 -2.79 0.44
CA SER A 8 21.27 -3.88 1.43
C SER A 8 20.07 -4.00 2.37
N GLN A 9 18.98 -3.26 2.12
CA GLN A 9 17.77 -3.23 2.95
C GLN A 9 18.01 -2.68 4.37
N LEU A 10 19.05 -1.87 4.55
CA LEU A 10 19.32 -1.20 5.82
C LEU A 10 18.53 0.12 5.87
N LEU A 11 17.47 0.13 6.68
CA LEU A 11 16.68 1.31 6.97
C LEU A 11 17.45 2.21 7.94
N ARG A 12 17.58 3.49 7.60
CA ARG A 12 18.14 4.56 8.43
C ARG A 12 17.15 5.69 8.58
N ILE A 13 17.03 6.21 9.80
CA ILE A 13 16.29 7.43 10.11
C ILE A 13 17.31 8.50 10.47
N ILE A 14 17.26 9.60 9.74
CA ILE A 14 18.20 10.71 9.85
C ILE A 14 17.39 11.95 10.23
N ASP A 15 17.90 12.78 11.13
CA ASP A 15 17.26 14.04 11.47
C ASP A 15 17.51 15.12 10.38
N LYS A 16 17.08 16.36 10.64
CA LYS A 16 17.29 17.48 9.71
C LYS A 16 18.75 17.98 9.68
N THR A 17 19.56 17.62 10.66
CA THR A 17 20.97 18.02 10.76
C THR A 17 21.91 17.01 10.11
N GLY A 18 21.40 15.83 9.73
CA GLY A 18 22.17 14.72 9.18
C GLY A 18 22.57 13.68 10.23
N GLN A 19 22.14 13.82 11.48
CA GLN A 19 22.41 12.86 12.55
C GLN A 19 21.58 11.59 12.35
N LEU A 20 22.24 10.43 12.41
CA LEU A 20 21.57 9.14 12.44
C LEU A 20 20.83 8.97 13.78
N LEU A 21 19.51 8.89 13.73
CA LEU A 21 18.65 8.66 14.88
C LEU A 21 18.39 7.18 15.13
N TYR A 22 18.18 6.42 14.06
CA TYR A 22 17.83 5.00 14.15
C TYR A 22 18.31 4.23 12.91
N ARG A 23 18.60 2.94 13.10
CA ARG A 23 18.82 2.01 11.98
C ARG A 23 18.33 0.61 12.32
N VAL A 24 17.82 -0.09 11.31
CA VAL A 24 17.42 -1.49 11.41
C VAL A 24 17.68 -2.21 10.09
N GLN A 25 18.21 -3.43 10.18
CA GLN A 25 18.34 -4.30 9.03
C GLN A 25 16.97 -4.92 8.73
N LEU A 26 16.34 -4.50 7.63
CA LEU A 26 15.15 -5.20 7.12
C LEU A 26 15.60 -6.54 6.48
N PRO A 27 14.69 -7.49 6.25
CA PRO A 27 15.02 -8.72 5.55
C PRO A 27 15.77 -8.46 4.23
N ALA A 28 16.99 -8.98 4.14
CA ALA A 28 17.90 -8.72 3.01
C ALA A 28 17.42 -9.33 1.69
N GLU A 29 16.61 -10.37 1.77
CA GLU A 29 15.97 -11.07 0.64
C GLU A 29 14.83 -10.25 0.01
N GLY A 30 14.27 -9.29 0.76
CA GLY A 30 13.19 -8.43 0.31
C GLY A 30 13.68 -7.26 -0.54
N THR A 31 12.78 -6.63 -1.27
CA THR A 31 13.04 -5.36 -1.96
C THR A 31 12.03 -4.33 -1.47
N THR A 32 12.50 -3.27 -0.81
CA THR A 32 11.64 -2.13 -0.45
C THR A 32 11.11 -1.44 -1.69
N ILE A 33 9.79 -1.41 -1.82
CA ILE A 33 9.05 -0.79 -2.94
C ILE A 33 8.39 0.53 -2.54
N PHE A 34 8.25 0.79 -1.23
CA PHE A 34 7.64 1.99 -0.72
C PHE A 34 8.25 2.39 0.62
N LEU A 35 8.44 3.70 0.77
CA LEU A 35 8.76 4.38 2.02
C LEU A 35 7.82 5.57 2.17
N GLY A 36 7.09 5.63 3.27
CA GLY A 36 6.16 6.73 3.50
C GLY A 36 5.86 6.96 4.97
N TRP A 37 5.86 8.23 5.34
CA TRP A 37 5.38 8.66 6.64
C TRP A 37 3.86 8.75 6.63
N GLU A 38 3.27 8.31 7.73
CA GLU A 38 1.93 8.63 8.14
C GLU A 38 1.77 10.17 8.28
N LYS A 39 0.58 10.70 7.98
CA LYS A 39 0.37 12.16 7.83
C LYS A 39 -0.78 12.74 8.66
N SER A 40 -1.64 11.93 9.26
CA SER A 40 -2.80 12.38 10.05
C SER A 40 -2.39 13.06 11.35
N GLY A 41 -1.16 12.83 11.82
CA GLY A 41 -0.68 13.37 13.10
C GLY A 41 -1.13 12.54 14.31
N ALA A 42 -1.86 11.43 14.11
CA ALA A 42 -2.25 10.50 15.17
C ALA A 42 -1.05 9.74 15.79
N GLY A 43 0.07 9.69 15.06
CA GLY A 43 1.34 9.17 15.52
C GLY A 43 2.30 9.11 14.37
N ALA A 44 3.50 9.65 14.53
CA ALA A 44 4.51 9.53 13.47
C ALA A 44 4.83 8.03 13.27
N VAL A 45 4.54 7.49 12.09
CA VAL A 45 4.87 6.12 11.72
C VAL A 45 5.52 6.15 10.36
N LEU A 46 6.70 5.54 10.24
CA LEU A 46 7.29 5.27 8.94
C LEU A 46 6.94 3.84 8.52
N ALA A 47 6.32 3.69 7.36
CA ALA A 47 6.15 2.39 6.72
C ALA A 47 7.27 2.19 5.68
N ALA A 48 8.02 1.10 5.81
CA ALA A 48 8.87 0.54 4.77
C ALA A 48 8.22 -0.74 4.27
N VAL A 49 7.76 -0.78 3.02
CA VAL A 49 7.06 -1.95 2.47
C VAL A 49 8.01 -2.71 1.56
N GLN A 50 8.19 -4.01 1.81
CA GLN A 50 8.99 -4.89 0.96
C GLN A 50 8.12 -5.86 0.18
N ARG A 51 8.55 -6.22 -1.04
CA ARG A 51 8.01 -7.42 -1.71
C ARG A 51 8.22 -8.66 -0.83
N LEU A 52 7.23 -9.53 -0.77
CA LEU A 52 7.25 -10.79 0.00
C LEU A 52 7.46 -10.65 1.52
N GLY A 53 7.33 -9.42 2.07
CA GLY A 53 7.57 -9.12 3.48
C GLY A 53 6.55 -8.18 4.13
N GLY A 54 5.61 -7.62 3.35
CA GLY A 54 4.61 -6.69 3.87
C GLY A 54 5.20 -5.36 4.34
N ALA A 55 4.56 -4.74 5.33
CA ALA A 55 4.96 -3.45 5.87
C ALA A 55 5.78 -3.58 7.16
N PHE A 56 6.93 -2.94 7.20
CA PHE A 56 7.74 -2.75 8.40
C PHE A 56 7.47 -1.34 8.93
N LEU A 57 6.89 -1.28 10.12
CA LEU A 57 6.41 -0.06 10.76
C LEU A 57 7.38 0.36 11.85
N TRP A 58 7.92 1.56 11.72
CA TRP A 58 8.77 2.17 12.72
C TRP A 58 8.05 3.31 13.42
N PHE A 59 8.04 3.26 14.75
CA PHE A 59 7.40 4.25 15.62
C PHE A 59 8.50 5.04 16.35
N PRO A 60 8.67 6.36 16.11
CA PRO A 60 9.69 7.18 16.79
C PRO A 60 9.50 7.22 18.30
N ALA A 61 8.26 7.05 18.80
CA ALA A 61 7.99 6.98 20.22
C ALA A 61 8.48 5.67 20.88
N ARG A 62 8.73 4.62 20.08
CA ARG A 62 9.23 3.30 20.50
C ARG A 62 10.24 2.78 19.48
N PRO A 63 11.36 3.50 19.27
CA PRO A 63 12.22 3.31 18.12
C PRO A 63 12.83 1.91 18.06
N GLU A 64 13.02 1.25 19.21
CA GLU A 64 13.51 -0.12 19.32
C GLU A 64 12.57 -1.19 18.76
N ASN A 65 11.29 -0.86 18.53
CA ASN A 65 10.26 -1.79 18.12
C ASN A 65 9.81 -1.55 16.68
N VAL A 66 10.39 -2.31 15.74
CA VAL A 66 9.89 -2.37 14.37
C VAL A 66 8.87 -3.50 14.26
N GLN A 67 7.64 -3.15 13.93
CA GLN A 67 6.58 -4.14 13.75
C GLN A 67 6.45 -4.54 12.29
N GLN A 68 6.35 -5.84 12.03
CA GLN A 68 6.00 -6.32 10.70
C GLN A 68 4.51 -6.58 10.63
N TRP A 69 3.86 -6.05 9.60
CA TRP A 69 2.45 -6.23 9.30
C TRP A 69 2.25 -6.91 7.95
N GLU A 70 1.60 -8.08 7.98
CA GLU A 70 1.27 -8.90 6.81
C GLU A 70 -0.26 -8.92 6.59
N GLY A 71 -0.87 -7.73 6.65
CA GLY A 71 -2.27 -7.49 6.30
C GLY A 71 -3.31 -7.82 7.39
N MET A 72 -3.16 -8.91 8.14
CA MET A 72 -4.06 -9.26 9.27
C MET A 72 -3.33 -9.55 10.58
N GLN A 73 -2.01 -9.70 10.53
CA GLN A 73 -1.21 -10.09 11.69
C GLN A 73 -0.05 -9.10 11.87
N PHE A 74 0.15 -8.66 13.11
CA PHE A 74 1.33 -7.93 13.54
C PHE A 74 2.29 -8.90 14.23
N SER A 75 3.53 -8.96 13.77
CA SER A 75 4.60 -9.66 14.46
C SER A 75 5.43 -8.64 15.26
N THR A 76 5.43 -8.80 16.58
CA THR A 76 6.25 -8.02 17.53
C THR A 76 7.58 -8.68 17.85
N LYS A 77 7.84 -9.90 17.35
CA LYS A 77 9.15 -10.56 17.47
C LYS A 77 10.13 -9.91 16.49
N VAL A 78 10.62 -8.73 16.88
CA VAL A 78 11.74 -8.06 16.24
C VAL A 78 12.91 -9.03 16.17
N LEU A 79 13.19 -9.56 14.97
CA LEU A 79 14.51 -9.86 14.40
C LEU A 79 15.60 -10.41 15.34
N LYS A 80 15.24 -11.17 16.39
CA LYS A 80 16.23 -11.67 17.37
C LYS A 80 16.77 -13.06 17.08
N ASN A 81 16.24 -13.78 16.08
CA ASN A 81 16.89 -14.97 15.48
C ASN A 81 16.01 -15.78 14.50
N SER A 82 14.76 -15.39 14.23
CA SER A 82 14.00 -16.03 13.14
C SER A 82 14.05 -15.16 11.91
N LEU A 83 14.77 -15.65 10.90
CA LEU A 83 14.55 -15.35 9.50
C LEU A 83 13.05 -15.12 9.28
N VAL A 84 12.66 -13.87 8.99
CA VAL A 84 11.33 -13.55 8.49
C VAL A 84 11.17 -14.38 7.23
N LYS A 85 10.48 -15.52 7.36
CA LYS A 85 10.26 -16.45 6.26
C LYS A 85 9.54 -15.67 5.17
N ARG A 86 10.04 -15.74 3.94
CA ARG A 86 9.32 -15.29 2.74
C ARG A 86 7.85 -15.71 2.88
N ASN A 87 6.95 -14.75 3.00
CA ASN A 87 5.53 -15.07 2.88
C ASN A 87 5.19 -14.95 1.39
N SER A 88 5.41 -16.04 0.66
CA SER A 88 5.13 -16.12 -0.78
C SER A 88 3.67 -15.82 -1.12
N HIS A 89 2.77 -15.89 -0.14
CA HIS A 89 1.36 -15.54 -0.30
C HIS A 89 1.07 -14.04 -0.10
N PHE A 90 2.05 -13.27 0.37
CA PHE A 90 1.94 -11.83 0.62
C PHE A 90 2.95 -11.04 -0.24
N ASP A 91 2.88 -11.21 -1.57
CA ASP A 91 3.70 -10.45 -2.52
C ASP A 91 3.14 -9.05 -2.73
N THR A 92 3.57 -8.13 -1.88
CA THR A 92 3.29 -6.70 -1.97
C THR A 92 3.91 -6.08 -3.22
N CYS A 93 3.10 -5.43 -4.04
CA CYS A 93 3.54 -4.76 -5.28
C CYS A 93 3.20 -3.26 -5.30
N PHE A 94 2.32 -2.79 -4.42
CA PHE A 94 1.97 -1.38 -4.28
C PHE A 94 1.68 -1.03 -2.82
N ALA A 95 1.90 0.23 -2.44
CA ALA A 95 1.47 0.73 -1.14
C ALA A 95 1.19 2.24 -1.19
N CYS A 96 0.25 2.70 -0.37
CA CYS A 96 0.04 4.13 -0.14
C CYS A 96 -0.58 4.41 1.24
N TRP A 97 -0.20 5.57 1.80
CA TRP A 97 -0.85 6.16 2.97
C TRP A 97 -2.01 7.05 2.53
N SER A 98 -3.09 7.04 3.30
CA SER A 98 -4.09 8.10 3.30
C SER A 98 -3.65 9.24 4.21
N ASP A 99 -4.22 10.42 4.00
CA ASP A 99 -3.98 11.57 4.89
C ASP A 99 -4.69 11.39 6.26
N ALA A 100 -5.61 10.41 6.35
CA ALA A 100 -6.31 10.02 7.58
C ALA A 100 -5.62 8.86 8.34
N GLY A 101 -4.36 8.51 8.00
CA GLY A 101 -3.60 7.50 8.74
C GLY A 101 -3.98 6.05 8.44
N LYS A 102 -4.47 5.79 7.23
CA LYS A 102 -4.72 4.43 6.74
C LYS A 102 -3.62 4.00 5.77
N LEU A 103 -2.98 2.86 6.02
CA LEU A 103 -2.02 2.25 5.10
C LEU A 103 -2.74 1.21 4.24
N MET A 104 -2.60 1.31 2.91
CA MET A 104 -3.03 0.26 2.00
C MET A 104 -1.83 -0.44 1.37
N LEU A 105 -1.92 -1.77 1.28
CA LEU A 105 -1.01 -2.65 0.56
C LEU A 105 -1.74 -3.35 -0.57
N GLY A 106 -1.24 -3.20 -1.79
CA GLY A 106 -1.71 -3.95 -2.97
C GLY A 106 -0.82 -5.16 -3.23
N LEU A 107 -1.44 -6.29 -3.55
CA LEU A 107 -0.75 -7.57 -3.76
C LEU A 107 -0.74 -7.99 -5.24
N ALA A 108 0.24 -8.84 -5.59
CA ALA A 108 0.46 -9.34 -6.94
C ALA A 108 -0.69 -10.22 -7.47
N ASP A 109 -1.46 -10.85 -6.58
CA ASP A 109 -2.60 -11.69 -6.92
C ASP A 109 -3.92 -10.90 -7.01
N GLY A 110 -3.85 -9.57 -6.95
CA GLY A 110 -4.98 -8.66 -7.02
C GLY A 110 -5.79 -8.51 -5.72
N ASN A 111 -5.34 -9.13 -4.63
CA ASN A 111 -5.81 -8.81 -3.29
C ASN A 111 -5.17 -7.52 -2.77
N PHE A 112 -5.73 -6.99 -1.69
CA PHE A 112 -5.18 -5.85 -0.98
C PHE A 112 -5.49 -5.95 0.51
N ALA A 113 -4.70 -5.25 1.32
CA ALA A 113 -4.89 -5.12 2.75
C ALA A 113 -4.88 -3.65 3.16
N ILE A 114 -5.63 -3.32 4.21
CA ILE A 114 -5.74 -1.97 4.76
C ILE A 114 -5.54 -2.08 6.27
N TRP A 115 -4.78 -1.14 6.82
CA TRP A 115 -4.65 -0.93 8.25
C TRP A 115 -4.96 0.52 8.58
N ASP A 116 -5.86 0.72 9.54
CA ASP A 116 -6.17 2.01 10.12
C ASP A 116 -5.34 2.20 11.39
N LEU A 117 -4.44 3.19 11.43
CA LEU A 117 -3.60 3.44 12.60
C LEU A 117 -4.42 3.92 13.80
N GLY A 118 -5.48 4.71 13.57
CA GLY A 118 -6.27 5.36 14.61
C GLY A 118 -7.17 4.37 15.36
N SER A 119 -7.89 3.51 14.62
CA SER A 119 -8.72 2.44 15.22
C SER A 119 -7.95 1.15 15.48
N ASN A 120 -6.76 1.00 14.89
CA ASN A 120 -5.98 -0.24 14.84
C ASN A 120 -6.74 -1.42 14.18
N GLU A 121 -7.73 -1.11 13.34
CA GLU A 121 -8.47 -2.11 12.58
C GLU A 121 -7.71 -2.53 11.31
N THR A 122 -7.89 -3.78 10.91
CA THR A 122 -7.29 -4.33 9.69
C THR A 122 -8.36 -4.95 8.81
N PHE A 123 -8.17 -4.81 7.50
CA PHE A 123 -9.02 -5.39 6.47
C PHE A 123 -8.14 -6.07 5.42
N MET A 124 -8.57 -7.24 4.92
CA MET A 124 -7.91 -7.91 3.81
C MET A 124 -8.94 -8.52 2.86
N SER A 125 -8.80 -8.24 1.57
CA SER A 125 -9.61 -8.91 0.55
C SER A 125 -9.17 -10.37 0.41
N ARG A 126 -10.13 -11.28 0.25
CA ARG A 126 -9.89 -12.74 0.10
C ARG A 126 -10.21 -13.21 -1.33
N THR A 127 -9.85 -14.46 -1.64
CA THR A 127 -9.96 -15.08 -2.98
C THR A 127 -11.33 -14.94 -3.65
N HIS A 128 -12.42 -14.89 -2.88
CA HIS A 128 -13.80 -14.78 -3.38
C HIS A 128 -14.46 -13.43 -3.06
N PHE A 129 -13.67 -12.42 -2.72
CA PHE A 129 -14.18 -11.11 -2.36
C PHE A 129 -14.83 -10.40 -3.57
N PRO A 130 -16.11 -9.99 -3.49
CA PRO A 130 -16.72 -9.13 -4.49
C PRO A 130 -15.88 -7.86 -4.64
N GLY A 131 -15.33 -7.60 -5.82
CA GLY A 131 -14.43 -6.46 -6.03
C GLY A 131 -12.94 -6.77 -6.05
N LYS A 132 -12.50 -8.02 -5.81
CA LYS A 132 -11.09 -8.42 -6.03
C LYS A 132 -10.60 -8.09 -7.45
N HIS A 133 -9.39 -7.53 -7.60
CA HIS A 133 -8.77 -7.35 -8.92
C HIS A 133 -8.29 -8.68 -9.49
N ARG A 134 -8.42 -8.87 -10.80
CA ARG A 134 -7.94 -10.09 -11.46
C ARG A 134 -6.43 -10.14 -11.67
N ASN A 135 -5.78 -8.99 -11.57
CA ASN A 135 -4.36 -8.77 -11.83
C ASN A 135 -3.76 -8.01 -10.64
N ALA A 136 -2.43 -8.04 -10.55
CA ALA A 136 -1.66 -7.28 -9.56
C ALA A 136 -2.15 -5.83 -9.42
N ILE A 137 -2.20 -5.34 -8.19
CA ILE A 137 -2.49 -3.93 -7.91
C ILE A 137 -1.25 -3.11 -8.27
N THR A 138 -1.37 -2.25 -9.26
CA THR A 138 -0.24 -1.47 -9.80
C THR A 138 -0.25 -0.02 -9.33
N CYS A 139 -1.42 0.50 -8.97
CA CYS A 139 -1.55 1.84 -8.43
C CYS A 139 -2.80 1.97 -7.55
N GLY A 140 -2.83 3.00 -6.73
CA GLY A 140 -4.00 3.35 -5.94
C GLY A 140 -3.91 4.74 -5.34
N ALA A 141 -5.06 5.31 -4.99
CA ALA A 141 -5.16 6.60 -4.33
C ALA A 141 -6.36 6.62 -3.40
N TRP A 142 -6.14 7.17 -2.21
CA TRP A 142 -7.20 7.45 -1.26
C TRP A 142 -7.95 8.72 -1.66
N THR A 143 -9.25 8.79 -1.35
CA THR A 143 -9.95 10.07 -1.32
C THR A 143 -9.36 10.95 -0.21
N PRO A 144 -9.43 12.29 -0.35
CA PRO A 144 -8.85 13.21 0.65
C PRO A 144 -9.40 13.03 2.07
N ASP A 145 -10.68 12.67 2.18
CA ASP A 145 -11.34 12.34 3.45
C ASP A 145 -10.95 10.96 4.02
N GLY A 146 -10.18 10.17 3.25
CA GLY A 146 -9.71 8.84 3.61
C GLY A 146 -10.82 7.80 3.78
N THR A 147 -12.02 8.05 3.25
CA THR A 147 -13.17 7.13 3.36
C THR A 147 -13.23 6.11 2.23
N SER A 148 -12.73 6.47 1.05
CA SER A 148 -12.76 5.66 -0.16
C SER A 148 -11.37 5.48 -0.77
N LEU A 149 -11.24 4.43 -1.58
CA LEU A 149 -9.99 4.07 -2.24
C LEU A 149 -10.23 3.71 -3.71
N ALA A 150 -9.44 4.29 -4.60
CA ALA A 150 -9.31 3.84 -5.98
C ALA A 150 -8.12 2.89 -6.11
N LEU A 151 -8.33 1.73 -6.72
CA LEU A 151 -7.30 0.73 -7.00
C LEU A 151 -7.27 0.42 -8.50
N GLY A 152 -6.08 0.43 -9.07
CA GLY A 152 -5.82 0.09 -10.48
C GLY A 152 -5.01 -1.19 -10.61
N SER A 153 -5.32 -1.96 -11.65
CA SER A 153 -4.54 -3.11 -12.09
C SER A 153 -4.27 -3.05 -13.60
N ALA A 154 -3.75 -4.12 -14.20
CA ALA A 154 -3.53 -4.17 -15.66
C ALA A 154 -4.78 -3.89 -16.50
N THR A 155 -5.99 -4.20 -16.00
CA THR A 155 -7.22 -4.13 -16.81
C THR A 155 -8.38 -3.41 -16.15
N GLN A 156 -8.32 -3.16 -14.84
CA GLN A 156 -9.46 -2.66 -14.07
C GLN A 156 -9.03 -1.53 -13.13
N LEU A 157 -9.84 -0.48 -13.10
CA LEU A 157 -9.86 0.52 -12.04
C LEU A 157 -11.17 0.35 -11.27
N LYS A 158 -11.05 0.14 -9.97
CA LYS A 158 -12.18 0.00 -9.05
C LYS A 158 -12.09 1.09 -8.00
N VAL A 159 -13.25 1.60 -7.61
CA VAL A 159 -13.37 2.60 -6.56
C VAL A 159 -14.29 2.02 -5.50
N SER A 160 -13.84 2.02 -4.25
CA SER A 160 -14.65 1.55 -3.14
C SER A 160 -15.76 2.54 -2.82
N ALA A 161 -16.91 2.02 -2.39
CA ALA A 161 -17.77 2.79 -1.49
C ALA A 161 -16.98 3.16 -0.21
N PRO A 162 -17.50 4.04 0.67
CA PRO A 162 -16.86 4.28 1.95
C PRO A 162 -16.52 2.96 2.64
N ILE A 163 -15.28 2.77 3.07
CA ILE A 163 -14.74 1.48 3.55
C ILE A 163 -15.57 0.91 4.70
N ALA A 164 -16.19 1.77 5.50
CA ALA A 164 -17.15 1.37 6.55
C ALA A 164 -18.31 0.50 6.03
N ASN A 165 -18.70 0.67 4.76
CA ASN A 165 -19.77 -0.08 4.12
C ASN A 165 -19.26 -1.24 3.24
N ALA A 166 -17.93 -1.41 3.14
CA ALA A 166 -17.20 -2.52 2.52
C ALA A 166 -17.79 -3.10 1.22
N SER A 167 -18.52 -2.32 0.42
CA SER A 167 -18.99 -2.75 -0.89
C SER A 167 -18.01 -2.25 -1.97
N TRP A 168 -17.37 -3.22 -2.63
CA TRP A 168 -16.42 -2.99 -3.72
C TRP A 168 -17.05 -3.37 -5.06
N GLU A 169 -18.37 -3.14 -5.16
CA GLU A 169 -19.23 -3.75 -6.16
C GLU A 169 -19.14 -3.07 -7.53
N GLY A 170 -18.63 -1.83 -7.60
CA GLY A 170 -18.48 -1.06 -8.84
C GLY A 170 -17.09 -1.18 -9.48
N THR A 171 -17.03 -1.60 -10.76
CA THR A 171 -15.85 -1.33 -11.59
C THR A 171 -15.98 0.04 -12.20
N ALA A 172 -15.17 1.00 -11.75
CA ALA A 172 -15.27 2.40 -12.17
C ALA A 172 -14.80 2.61 -13.62
N ALA A 173 -13.75 1.89 -14.05
CA ALA A 173 -13.31 1.87 -15.43
C ALA A 173 -12.64 0.53 -15.81
N LYS A 174 -12.73 0.17 -17.09
CA LYS A 174 -12.00 -0.97 -17.69
C LYS A 174 -11.15 -0.47 -18.85
N LEU A 175 -9.97 -1.06 -18.98
CA LEU A 175 -9.13 -0.89 -20.17
C LEU A 175 -9.44 -2.03 -21.14
N ASP A 176 -9.69 -1.68 -22.40
CA ASP A 176 -9.81 -2.64 -23.49
C ASP A 176 -8.43 -2.81 -24.12
N LEU A 177 -7.72 -3.87 -23.72
CA LEU A 177 -6.39 -4.18 -24.23
C LEU A 177 -6.54 -5.12 -25.43
N ALA A 178 -6.02 -4.71 -26.59
CA ALA A 178 -5.88 -5.62 -27.72
C ALA A 178 -5.00 -6.81 -27.34
N ALA A 179 -5.27 -7.99 -27.91
CA ALA A 179 -4.52 -9.20 -27.61
C ALA A 179 -3.00 -8.99 -27.84
N GLY A 180 -2.20 -9.31 -26.82
CA GLY A 180 -0.74 -9.13 -26.86
C GLY A 180 -0.24 -7.74 -26.46
N VAL A 181 -1.12 -6.75 -26.23
CA VAL A 181 -0.73 -5.44 -25.69
C VAL A 181 -0.65 -5.50 -24.18
N SER A 182 0.55 -5.32 -23.63
CA SER A 182 0.74 -5.05 -22.21
C SER A 182 0.37 -3.59 -21.92
N GLY A 183 -0.78 -3.40 -21.28
CA GLY A 183 -1.22 -2.11 -20.73
C GLY A 183 -1.57 -2.24 -19.26
N GLY A 184 -1.86 -1.11 -18.61
CA GLY A 184 -2.29 -1.11 -17.22
C GLY A 184 -2.37 0.26 -16.61
N PHE A 185 -3.23 0.40 -15.60
CA PHE A 185 -3.27 1.59 -14.77
C PHE A 185 -1.91 1.76 -14.08
N GLN A 186 -1.25 2.88 -14.32
CA GLN A 186 0.07 3.19 -13.76
C GLN A 186 -0.03 4.18 -12.61
N LYS A 187 -1.01 5.08 -12.66
CA LYS A 187 -1.23 6.10 -11.64
C LYS A 187 -2.70 6.50 -11.58
N VAL A 188 -3.16 6.81 -10.38
CA VAL A 188 -4.47 7.39 -10.12
C VAL A 188 -4.33 8.51 -9.10
N SER A 189 -5.19 9.52 -9.19
CA SER A 189 -5.25 10.62 -8.22
C SER A 189 -6.66 11.17 -8.11
N PHE A 190 -7.13 11.36 -6.89
CA PHE A 190 -8.30 12.18 -6.64
C PHE A 190 -7.92 13.67 -6.68
N SER A 191 -8.90 14.49 -7.03
CA SER A 191 -8.91 15.93 -6.76
C SER A 191 -8.99 16.19 -5.25
N SER A 192 -8.56 17.38 -4.81
CA SER A 192 -8.54 17.74 -3.39
C SER A 192 -9.92 17.80 -2.74
N ASP A 193 -10.99 17.96 -3.52
CA ASP A 193 -12.38 17.90 -3.06
C ASP A 193 -13.00 16.50 -3.17
N GLY A 194 -12.25 15.52 -3.69
CA GLY A 194 -12.66 14.12 -3.86
C GLY A 194 -13.66 13.87 -4.99
N ARG A 195 -14.09 14.89 -5.74
CA ARG A 195 -15.19 14.76 -6.72
C ARG A 195 -14.75 14.24 -8.08
N MET A 196 -13.48 14.43 -8.41
CA MET A 196 -12.87 14.02 -9.67
C MET A 196 -11.77 12.99 -9.44
N LEU A 197 -11.67 12.02 -10.35
CA LEU A 197 -10.62 10.99 -10.39
C LEU A 197 -9.89 11.07 -11.73
N ALA A 198 -8.57 11.25 -11.68
CA ALA A 198 -7.69 11.15 -12.83
C ALA A 198 -6.99 9.79 -12.83
N ALA A 199 -6.88 9.17 -14.00
CA ALA A 199 -6.18 7.89 -14.16
C ALA A 199 -5.27 7.93 -15.40
N PHE A 200 -4.06 7.40 -15.25
CA PHE A 200 -3.09 7.24 -16.33
C PHE A 200 -2.90 5.75 -16.64
N ALA A 201 -3.16 5.38 -17.89
CA ALA A 201 -3.25 4.00 -18.35
C ALA A 201 -2.50 3.77 -19.67
N GLY A 202 -1.27 4.28 -19.77
CA GLY A 202 -0.36 4.00 -20.89
C GLY A 202 -1.00 4.18 -22.28
N LEU A 203 -0.81 3.19 -23.15
CA LEU A 203 -1.17 3.21 -24.58
C LEU A 203 -2.65 2.85 -24.87
N SER A 204 -3.52 2.83 -23.86
CA SER A 204 -4.87 2.25 -23.98
C SER A 204 -5.98 3.29 -23.95
N VAL A 205 -7.02 3.08 -24.78
CA VAL A 205 -8.22 3.91 -24.82
C VAL A 205 -9.23 3.41 -23.77
N PHE A 206 -9.80 4.31 -22.97
CA PHE A 206 -10.84 3.98 -21.99
C PHE A 206 -12.15 3.59 -22.68
N ARG A 207 -12.80 2.51 -22.23
CA ARG A 207 -14.22 2.24 -22.56
C ARG A 207 -15.00 2.00 -21.27
N GLY A 208 -15.93 2.92 -21.00
CA GLY A 208 -16.79 2.90 -19.81
C GLY A 208 -16.11 3.57 -18.62
N LEU A 209 -16.58 4.77 -18.29
CA LEU A 209 -16.31 5.44 -17.02
C LEU A 209 -17.66 5.58 -16.31
N THR A 210 -17.81 4.91 -15.18
CA THR A 210 -18.97 5.04 -14.30
C THR A 210 -18.42 5.30 -12.93
N LEU A 211 -18.45 6.57 -12.50
CA LEU A 211 -18.11 6.99 -11.14
C LEU A 211 -19.32 6.79 -10.24
#